data_AF-A0A3S1S0H2-F1
#
_entry.id   AF-A0A3S1S0H2-F1
#
_cell.length_a   1.000
_cell.length_b   1.000
_cell.length_c   1.000
_cell.angle_alpha   90.00
_cell.angle_beta   90.00
_cell.angle_gamma   90.00
#
_symmetry.space_group_name_H-M   'P 1'
#
loop_
_entity.id
_entity.type
_entity.pdbx_description
1 polymer ?
#
loop_
_entity_poly.entity_id
_entity_poly.type
_entity_poly.pdbx_seq_one_letter_code
_entity_poly.pdbx_strand_id
1 'polypeptide(L)'
;RDGEDVPVRLHSEDVVTDVFGTSHRLDAIMKTMGERRRGVIVYLREGSVGVAHQERKRPASGDREDHEEARRRENEWREIGLGAQILKDLGISSINLIASRERHYVGLEGFGIHIAKTEIL
;
A
#
# COMPACT_ATOMS: atom_id res chain seq x y z
N ARG A 1 1.44 -21.60 -9.00
CA ARG A 1 1.91 -20.87 -7.79
C ARG A 1 0.84 -21.07 -6.73
N ASP A 2 1.22 -21.30 -5.48
CA ASP A 2 0.32 -21.64 -4.36
C ASP A 2 -0.54 -20.46 -3.87
N GLY A 3 -0.04 -19.23 -4.00
CA GLY A 3 -0.77 -18.03 -3.58
C GLY A 3 -0.68 -17.74 -2.09
N GLU A 4 0.13 -18.49 -1.33
CA GLU A 4 0.17 -18.45 0.14
C GLU A 4 1.45 -17.79 0.69
N ASP A 5 1.38 -16.97 1.73
CA ASP A 5 2.51 -16.32 2.37
C ASP A 5 3.35 -15.44 1.43
N VAL A 6 2.71 -14.85 0.41
CA VAL A 6 3.42 -14.06 -0.60
C VAL A 6 3.91 -12.75 0.01
N PRO A 7 5.21 -12.39 -0.12
CA PRO A 7 5.69 -11.06 0.29
C PRO A 7 4.99 -9.99 -0.54
N VAL A 8 4.30 -9.04 0.11
CA VAL A 8 3.53 -8.00 -0.57
C VAL A 8 3.85 -6.63 -0.03
N ARG A 9 4.09 -5.67 -0.93
CA ARG A 9 4.17 -4.25 -0.63
C ARG A 9 3.05 -3.51 -1.36
N LEU A 10 2.13 -2.90 -0.61
CA LEU A 10 1.19 -1.91 -1.14
C LEU A 10 1.85 -0.54 -1.04
N HIS A 11 2.15 0.10 -2.16
CA HIS A 11 2.91 1.35 -2.23
C HIS A 11 2.13 2.40 -3.01
N SER A 12 1.66 3.43 -2.32
CA SER A 12 1.14 4.65 -2.96
C SER A 12 2.32 5.42 -3.57
N GLU A 13 2.17 5.84 -4.83
CA GLU A 13 3.20 6.57 -5.57
C GLU A 13 3.64 7.83 -4.83
N ASP A 14 4.95 8.03 -4.72
CA ASP A 14 5.56 9.31 -4.43
C ASP A 14 6.69 9.52 -5.44
N VAL A 15 6.38 10.11 -6.60
CA VAL A 15 7.35 10.32 -7.68
C VAL A 15 8.61 11.06 -7.21
N VAL A 16 8.45 12.01 -6.27
CA VAL A 16 9.59 12.79 -5.79
C VAL A 16 10.55 11.88 -5.03
N THR A 17 10.03 11.01 -4.17
CA THR A 17 10.88 10.10 -3.37
C THR A 17 11.32 8.87 -4.17
N ASP A 18 10.44 8.29 -4.97
CA ASP A 18 10.65 7.02 -5.68
C ASP A 18 11.57 7.18 -6.90
N VAL A 19 11.57 8.34 -7.56
CA VAL A 19 12.37 8.59 -8.77
C VAL A 19 13.53 9.53 -8.51
N PHE A 20 13.31 10.60 -7.73
CA PHE A 20 14.31 11.66 -7.51
C PHE A 20 14.88 11.66 -6.08
N GLY A 21 14.35 10.81 -5.20
CA GLY A 21 14.72 10.80 -3.80
C GLY A 21 16.00 10.04 -3.54
N THR A 22 16.58 10.27 -2.37
CA THR A 22 17.73 9.51 -1.85
C THR A 22 17.30 8.27 -1.05
N SER A 23 16.00 8.01 -0.93
CA SER A 23 15.44 6.90 -0.17
C SER A 23 15.39 5.65 -1.03
N HIS A 24 16.25 4.68 -0.74
CA HIS A 24 16.31 3.40 -1.46
C HIS A 24 15.42 2.32 -0.84
N ARG A 25 14.35 2.70 -0.13
CA ARG A 25 13.51 1.73 0.59
C ARG A 25 12.74 0.83 -0.38
N LEU A 26 12.17 1.39 -1.45
CA LEU A 26 11.49 0.59 -2.48
C LEU A 26 12.49 -0.32 -3.22
N ASP A 27 13.68 0.20 -3.54
CA ASP A 27 14.77 -0.58 -4.15
C ASP A 27 15.21 -1.76 -3.28
N ALA A 28 15.34 -1.55 -1.96
CA ALA A 28 15.70 -2.60 -1.02
C ALA A 28 14.62 -3.70 -0.94
N ILE A 29 13.34 -3.32 -0.97
CA ILE A 29 12.22 -4.26 -1.03
C ILE A 29 12.25 -5.05 -2.34
N MET A 30 12.41 -4.36 -3.48
CA MET A 30 12.53 -4.99 -4.80
C MET A 30 13.69 -5.98 -4.84
N LYS A 31 14.86 -5.59 -4.33
CA LYS A 31 16.05 -6.45 -4.25
C LYS A 31 15.77 -7.70 -3.40
N THR A 32 15.20 -7.52 -2.20
CA THR A 32 14.88 -8.62 -1.29
C THR A 32 13.88 -9.61 -1.91
N MET A 33 12.83 -9.11 -2.57
CA MET A 33 11.86 -9.96 -3.28
C MET A 33 12.50 -10.66 -4.49
N GLY A 34 13.40 -9.96 -5.21
CA GLY A 34 14.16 -10.50 -6.33
C GLY A 34 15.08 -11.65 -5.93
N GLU A 35 15.81 -11.51 -4.84
CA GLU A 35 16.67 -12.56 -4.25
C GLU A 35 15.86 -13.80 -3.85
N ARG A 36 14.68 -13.60 -3.26
CA ARG A 36 13.73 -14.67 -2.90
C ARG A 36 12.99 -15.24 -4.11
N ARG A 37 13.13 -14.62 -5.29
CA ARG A 37 12.38 -14.89 -6.53
C ARG A 37 10.87 -14.94 -6.32
N ARG A 38 10.37 -14.16 -5.36
CA ARG A 38 9.00 -14.23 -4.86
C ARG A 38 8.58 -12.93 -4.19
N GLY A 39 7.47 -12.36 -4.67
CA GLY A 39 6.82 -11.21 -4.07
C GLY A 39 6.03 -10.41 -5.08
N VAL A 40 5.21 -9.49 -4.58
CA VAL A 40 4.41 -8.56 -5.39
C VAL A 40 4.53 -7.16 -4.79
N ILE A 41 4.80 -6.19 -5.65
CA ILE A 41 4.68 -4.77 -5.31
C ILE A 41 3.51 -4.22 -6.09
N VAL A 42 2.49 -3.78 -5.37
CA VAL A 42 1.36 -3.05 -5.94
C VAL A 42 1.69 -1.57 -5.86
N TYR A 43 2.00 -0.97 -7.01
CA TYR A 43 2.32 0.45 -7.12
C TYR A 43 1.08 1.23 -7.54
N LEU A 44 0.48 1.95 -6.59
CA LEU A 44 -0.75 2.71 -6.79
C LEU A 44 -0.40 4.14 -7.23
N ARG A 45 -0.48 4.38 -8.55
CA ARG A 45 -0.21 5.68 -9.17
C ARG A 45 -1.24 6.73 -8.74
N GLU A 46 -0.75 7.87 -8.28
CA GLU A 46 -1.57 8.99 -7.81
C GLU A 46 -2.47 9.53 -8.94
N GLY A 47 -3.73 9.86 -8.62
CA GLY A 47 -4.69 10.39 -9.61
C GLY A 47 -5.24 9.36 -10.60
N SER A 48 -4.86 8.09 -10.48
CA SER A 48 -5.50 6.98 -11.20
C SER A 48 -6.90 6.73 -10.65
N VAL A 49 -7.78 6.10 -11.46
CA VAL A 49 -9.13 5.73 -11.00
C VAL A 49 -9.03 4.87 -9.73
N GLY A 50 -9.63 5.33 -8.64
CA GLY A 50 -9.62 4.63 -7.35
C GLY A 50 -8.41 4.93 -6.44
N VAL A 51 -7.44 5.73 -6.90
CA VAL A 51 -6.30 6.19 -6.10
C VAL A 51 -6.45 7.69 -5.83
N ALA A 52 -6.44 8.08 -4.57
CA ALA A 52 -6.66 9.48 -4.20
C ALA A 52 -5.46 10.35 -4.57
N HIS A 53 -5.72 11.64 -4.85
CA HIS A 53 -4.67 12.65 -4.88
C HIS A 53 -4.35 13.03 -3.43
N GLN A 54 -3.09 12.89 -3.02
CA GLN A 54 -2.65 13.42 -1.74
C GLN A 54 -2.53 14.93 -1.89
N GLU A 55 -3.51 15.67 -1.35
CA GLU A 55 -3.40 17.12 -1.25
C GLU A 55 -2.13 17.48 -0.48
N ARG A 56 -1.11 17.95 -1.20
CA ARG A 56 0.16 18.38 -0.61
C ARG A 56 -0.16 19.60 0.26
N LYS A 57 -0.21 19.38 1.58
CA LYS A 57 -0.44 20.34 2.67
C LYS A 57 -0.25 21.81 2.25
N ARG A 58 -1.35 22.50 2.01
CA ARG A 58 -1.43 23.91 2.38
C ARG A 58 -2.01 23.93 3.80
N PRO A 59 -1.40 24.61 4.78
CA PRO A 59 -1.98 24.71 6.11
C PRO A 59 -3.32 25.44 5.96
N ALA A 60 -4.42 24.71 6.10
CA ALA A 60 -5.75 25.30 6.11
C ALA A 60 -5.97 25.90 7.50
N SER A 61 -6.15 27.22 7.54
CA SER A 61 -6.51 27.93 8.77
C SER A 61 -7.95 27.57 9.16
N GLY A 62 -8.12 26.81 10.25
CA GLY A 62 -9.35 26.76 11.06
C GLY A 62 -10.19 25.47 10.97
N ASP A 63 -10.61 24.98 12.15
CA ASP A 63 -11.76 24.11 12.51
C ASP A 63 -12.18 22.93 11.58
N ARG A 64 -11.37 22.54 10.60
CA ARG A 64 -11.68 21.48 9.61
C ARG A 64 -10.93 20.16 9.83
N GLU A 65 -10.21 20.01 10.94
CA GLU A 65 -9.34 18.86 11.19
C GLU A 65 -10.10 17.52 11.13
N ASP A 66 -11.31 17.44 11.70
CA ASP A 66 -12.15 16.23 11.67
C ASP A 66 -12.52 15.77 10.24
N HIS A 67 -12.71 16.71 9.31
CA HIS A 67 -13.07 16.40 7.93
C HIS A 67 -11.85 15.92 7.12
N GLU A 68 -10.67 16.46 7.38
CA GLU A 68 -9.43 16.08 6.69
C GLU A 68 -8.99 14.67 7.08
N GLU A 69 -9.05 14.34 8.37
CA GLU A 69 -8.71 12.99 8.84
C GLU A 69 -9.70 11.93 8.33
N ALA A 70 -10.99 12.25 8.28
CA ALA A 70 -12.00 11.38 7.71
C ALA A 70 -11.74 11.10 6.22
N ARG A 71 -11.46 12.13 5.43
CA ARG A 71 -11.13 11.98 4.00
C ARG A 71 -9.85 11.18 3.78
N ARG A 72 -8.82 11.42 4.61
CA ARG A 72 -7.56 10.67 4.54
C ARG A 72 -7.78 9.18 4.80
N ARG A 73 -8.58 8.85 5.82
CA ARG A 73 -8.95 7.46 6.09
C ARG A 73 -9.69 6.87 4.90
N GLU A 74 -10.73 7.53 4.39
CA GLU A 74 -11.52 7.03 3.25
C GLU A 74 -10.64 6.72 2.02
N ASN A 75 -9.70 7.62 1.70
CA ASN A 75 -8.74 7.41 0.63
C ASN A 75 -7.85 6.19 0.86
N GLU A 76 -7.34 6.02 2.08
CA GLU A 76 -6.55 4.85 2.48
C GLU A 76 -7.35 3.54 2.35
N TRP A 77 -8.63 3.53 2.71
CA TRP A 77 -9.52 2.38 2.53
C TRP A 77 -9.74 2.02 1.06
N ARG A 78 -9.88 3.02 0.18
CA ARG A 78 -10.01 2.79 -1.27
C ARG A 78 -8.75 2.19 -1.86
N GLU A 79 -7.59 2.71 -1.48
CA GLU A 79 -6.29 2.16 -1.90
C GLU A 79 -6.09 0.71 -1.44
N ILE A 80 -6.46 0.40 -0.20
CA ILE A 80 -6.43 -0.98 0.33
C ILE A 80 -7.37 -1.88 -0.46
N GLY A 81 -8.60 -1.45 -0.74
CA GLY A 81 -9.57 -2.22 -1.51
C GLY A 81 -9.10 -2.53 -2.93
N LEU A 82 -8.51 -1.54 -3.61
CA LEU A 82 -7.92 -1.73 -4.94
C LEU A 82 -6.74 -2.71 -4.89
N GLY A 83 -5.85 -2.55 -3.91
CA GLY A 83 -4.74 -3.47 -3.70
C GLY A 83 -5.22 -4.90 -3.46
N ALA A 84 -6.27 -5.08 -2.66
CA ALA A 84 -6.87 -6.38 -2.39
C ALA A 84 -7.46 -7.04 -3.65
N GLN A 85 -8.15 -6.27 -4.50
CA GLN A 85 -8.68 -6.78 -5.78
C GLN A 85 -7.55 -7.24 -6.71
N ILE A 86 -6.48 -6.45 -6.83
CA ILE A 86 -5.30 -6.81 -7.64
C ILE A 86 -4.68 -8.13 -7.15
N LEU A 87 -4.48 -8.26 -5.83
CA LEU A 87 -3.89 -9.46 -5.24
C LEU A 87 -4.77 -10.70 -5.46
N LYS A 88 -6.09 -10.55 -5.33
CA LYS A 88 -7.06 -11.61 -5.60
C LYS A 88 -7.01 -12.07 -7.07
N ASP A 89 -6.95 -11.13 -8.01
CA ASP A 89 -6.84 -11.43 -9.44
C ASP A 89 -5.53 -12.15 -9.79
N LEU A 90 -4.47 -11.91 -9.02
CA LEU A 90 -3.20 -12.65 -9.12
C LEU A 90 -3.25 -14.05 -8.48
N GLY A 91 -4.38 -14.45 -7.88
CA GLY A 91 -4.56 -15.73 -7.23
C GLY A 91 -3.87 -15.83 -5.86
N ILE A 92 -3.72 -14.72 -5.15
CA ILE A 92 -3.08 -14.67 -3.83
C ILE A 92 -4.14 -14.78 -2.74
N SER A 93 -3.97 -15.72 -1.82
CA SER A 93 -4.86 -16.01 -0.70
C SER A 93 -4.25 -15.63 0.66
N SER A 94 -2.92 -15.57 0.79
CA SER A 94 -2.28 -15.03 1.99
C SER A 94 -0.98 -14.27 1.71
N ILE A 95 -0.72 -13.26 2.53
CA ILE A 95 0.38 -12.31 2.34
C ILE A 95 1.23 -12.12 3.59
N ASN A 96 2.52 -11.87 3.32
CA ASN A 96 3.48 -11.31 4.25
C ASN A 96 3.64 -9.83 3.90
N LEU A 97 2.91 -8.99 4.61
CA LEU A 97 2.78 -7.56 4.31
C LEU A 97 4.04 -6.79 4.75
N ILE A 98 4.59 -5.99 3.85
CA ILE A 98 5.71 -5.07 4.12
C ILE A 98 5.15 -3.65 4.21
N ALA A 99 5.04 -3.11 5.42
CA ALA A 99 4.48 -1.78 5.68
C ALA A 99 5.55 -0.78 6.15
N SER A 100 5.37 0.51 5.87
CA SER A 100 6.29 1.57 6.32
C SER A 100 5.90 2.20 7.67
N ARG A 101 4.71 1.88 8.16
CA ARG A 101 4.15 2.30 9.44
C ARG A 101 3.12 1.25 9.85
N GLU A 102 2.83 1.17 11.14
CA GLU A 102 1.69 0.37 11.61
C GLU A 102 0.40 0.93 10.99
N ARG A 103 -0.35 0.05 10.31
CA ARG A 103 -1.64 0.38 9.71
C ARG A 103 -2.58 -0.78 9.97
N HIS A 104 -3.84 -0.45 10.25
CA HIS A 104 -4.91 -1.42 10.36
C HIS A 104 -5.44 -1.73 8.96
N TYR A 105 -4.98 -2.85 8.38
CA TYR A 105 -5.46 -3.38 7.11
C TYR A 105 -6.75 -4.20 7.29
N VAL A 106 -7.69 -3.63 8.04
CA VAL A 106 -9.03 -4.21 8.22
C VAL A 106 -9.69 -4.13 6.84
N GLY A 107 -10.09 -5.25 6.26
CA GLY A 107 -10.72 -5.25 4.93
C GLY A 107 -10.08 -6.22 3.94
N LEU A 108 -8.78 -6.50 4.03
CA LEU A 108 -8.13 -7.51 3.16
C LEU A 108 -8.74 -8.90 3.33
N GLU A 109 -9.14 -9.26 4.55
CA GLU A 109 -9.85 -10.52 4.83
C GLU A 109 -11.19 -10.61 4.10
N GLY A 110 -11.91 -9.50 3.93
CA GLY A 110 -13.17 -9.44 3.18
C GLY A 110 -12.99 -9.73 1.68
N PHE A 111 -11.77 -9.59 1.16
CA PHE A 111 -11.42 -9.98 -0.21
C PHE A 111 -10.90 -11.42 -0.30
N GLY A 112 -10.85 -12.16 0.82
CA GLY A 112 -10.30 -13.52 0.89
C GLY A 112 -8.78 -13.54 0.99
N ILE A 113 -8.15 -12.45 1.44
CA ILE A 113 -6.69 -12.34 1.60
C ILE A 113 -6.35 -12.30 3.08
N HIS A 114 -5.67 -13.34 3.56
CA HIS A 114 -5.20 -13.43 4.93
C HIS A 114 -3.82 -12.77 5.10
N ILE A 115 -3.64 -11.95 6.14
CA ILE A 115 -2.33 -11.38 6.48
C ILE A 115 -1.64 -12.33 7.47
N ALA A 116 -0.69 -13.13 6.98
CA ALA A 116 0.05 -14.08 7.81
C ALA A 116 1.05 -13.38 8.74
N LYS A 117 1.70 -12.32 8.25
CA LYS A 117 2.56 -11.45 9.09
C LYS A 117 2.69 -10.04 8.50
N THR A 118 3.02 -9.10 9.37
CA THR A 118 3.37 -7.72 9.00
C THR A 118 4.81 -7.43 9.40
N GLU A 119 5.62 -7.01 8.44
CA GLU A 119 6.99 -6.55 8.63
C GLU A 119 7.03 -5.04 8.44
N ILE A 120 7.53 -4.31 9.44
CA ILE A 120 7.68 -2.86 9.39
C ILE A 120 9.11 -2.53 8.96
N LEU A 121 9.24 -1.83 7.82
CA LEU A 121 10.52 -1.38 7.26
C LEU A 121 10.63 0.14 7.22
#